data_AF-A0A1F7S9Q5-F1
#
_entry.id   AF-A0A1F7S9Q5-F1
#
_cell.length_a   1.000
_cell.length_b   1.000
_cell.length_c   1.000
_cell.angle_alpha   90.00
_cell.angle_beta   90.00
_cell.angle_gamma   90.00
#
_symmetry.space_group_name_H-M   'P 1'
#
loop_
_entity.id
_entity.type
_entity.pdbx_description
1 polymer ?
#
loop_
_entity_poly.entity_id
_entity_poly.type
_entity_poly.pdbx_seq_one_letter_code
_entity_poly.pdbx_strand_id
1 'polypeptide(L)'
;MVLDTKGVNVWCSAGKGTFGTNEIINRISITKLETVVNHRKLILPQLCAPGVAAYEVKKQSGFSIIYEPVRAADIPAFLKSKMTATKEMRTSISLCMTASC
;
A
#
# COMPACT_ATOMS: atom_id res chain seq x y z
N MET A 1 4.94 -10.21 -0.62
CA MET A 1 3.55 -10.60 -0.92
C MET A 1 3.13 -9.87 -2.18
N VAL A 2 2.49 -10.55 -3.13
CA VAL A 2 1.96 -9.94 -4.37
C VAL A 2 0.45 -10.18 -4.38
N LEU A 3 -0.34 -9.13 -4.63
CA LEU A 3 -1.79 -9.24 -4.78
C LEU A 3 -2.13 -9.56 -6.23
N ASP A 4 -3.11 -10.43 -6.45
CA ASP A 4 -3.61 -10.70 -7.80
C ASP A 4 -4.62 -9.62 -8.20
N THR A 5 -4.14 -8.64 -8.94
CA THR A 5 -4.97 -7.56 -9.50
C THR A 5 -5.51 -7.88 -10.90
N LYS A 6 -5.36 -9.13 -11.37
CA LYS A 6 -5.69 -9.57 -12.75
C LYS A 6 -4.93 -8.79 -13.83
N GLY A 7 -3.68 -8.42 -13.54
CA GLY A 7 -2.83 -7.64 -14.46
C GLY A 7 -3.16 -6.15 -14.53
N VAL A 8 -4.00 -5.62 -13.62
CA VAL A 8 -4.33 -4.19 -13.55
C VAL A 8 -3.31 -3.46 -12.66
N ASN A 9 -2.91 -2.25 -13.07
CA ASN A 9 -2.00 -1.42 -12.27
C ASN A 9 -2.58 -1.08 -10.89
N VAL A 10 -1.70 -0.75 -9.94
CA VAL A 10 -2.06 -0.55 -8.52
C VAL A 10 -3.15 0.51 -8.33
N TRP A 11 -3.04 1.68 -8.96
CA TRP A 11 -4.02 2.76 -8.82
C TRP A 11 -5.41 2.36 -9.32
N CYS A 12 -5.49 1.82 -10.53
CA CYS A 12 -6.76 1.39 -11.11
C CYS A 12 -7.34 0.19 -10.36
N SER A 13 -6.51 -0.73 -9.87
CA SER A 13 -6.96 -1.88 -9.08
C SER A 13 -7.51 -1.49 -7.72
N ALA A 14 -6.97 -0.43 -7.11
CA ALA A 14 -7.51 0.13 -5.87
C ALA A 14 -8.87 0.80 -6.11
N GLY A 15 -9.00 1.58 -7.19
CA GLY A 15 -10.29 2.17 -7.59
C GLY A 15 -11.35 1.14 -7.99
N LYS A 16 -10.93 0.00 -8.57
CA LYS A 16 -11.82 -1.11 -8.97
C LYS A 16 -12.09 -2.12 -7.84
N GLY A 17 -11.43 -1.99 -6.69
CA GLY A 17 -11.60 -2.87 -5.53
C GLY A 17 -10.88 -4.23 -5.61
N THR A 18 -10.15 -4.54 -6.69
CA THR A 18 -9.30 -5.74 -6.77
C THR A 18 -8.04 -5.62 -5.92
N PHE A 19 -7.59 -4.40 -5.65
CA PHE A 19 -6.60 -4.09 -4.61
C PHE A 19 -7.30 -3.40 -3.45
N GLY A 20 -7.98 -4.21 -2.62
CA GLY A 20 -8.82 -3.72 -1.54
C GLY A 20 -8.51 -4.33 -0.17
N THR A 21 -9.14 -3.79 0.86
CA THR A 21 -9.01 -4.25 2.26
C THR A 21 -9.17 -5.77 2.39
N ASN A 22 -10.22 -6.33 1.80
CA ASN A 22 -10.53 -7.76 1.93
C ASN A 22 -9.46 -8.64 1.28
N GLU A 23 -8.94 -8.26 0.12
CA GLU A 23 -7.87 -9.02 -0.54
C GLU A 23 -6.58 -8.98 0.28
N ILE A 24 -6.26 -7.83 0.89
CA ILE A 24 -5.09 -7.73 1.79
C ILE A 24 -5.25 -8.66 2.99
N ILE A 25 -6.41 -8.64 3.66
CA ILE A 25 -6.68 -9.49 4.82
C ILE A 25 -6.62 -10.97 4.42
N ASN A 26 -7.25 -11.33 3.30
CA ASN A 26 -7.25 -12.68 2.75
C ASN A 26 -5.82 -13.16 2.47
N ARG A 27 -4.98 -12.32 1.85
CA ARG A 27 -3.58 -12.66 1.55
C ARG A 27 -2.74 -12.80 2.82
N ILE A 28 -2.91 -11.93 3.81
CA ILE A 28 -2.23 -12.07 5.10
C ILE A 28 -2.56 -13.44 5.72
N SER A 29 -3.84 -13.82 5.72
CA SER A 29 -4.31 -15.09 6.28
C SER A 29 -3.79 -16.32 5.53
N ILE A 30 -3.93 -16.35 4.20
CA ILE A 30 -3.50 -17.50 3.38
C ILE A 30 -1.98 -17.68 3.43
N THR A 31 -1.22 -16.58 3.44
CA THR A 31 0.25 -16.65 3.53
C THR A 31 0.76 -16.87 4.94
N LYS A 32 -0.11 -16.86 5.95
CA LYS A 32 0.24 -16.93 7.38
C LYS A 32 1.37 -15.96 7.72
N LEU A 33 1.25 -14.72 7.23
CA LEU A 33 2.34 -13.75 7.28
C LEU A 33 2.86 -13.53 8.72
N GLU A 34 1.97 -13.69 9.70
CA GLU A 34 2.27 -13.66 11.12
C GLU A 34 3.28 -14.69 11.62
N THR A 35 3.44 -15.81 10.92
CA THR A 35 4.42 -16.85 11.28
C THR A 35 5.77 -16.63 10.59
N VAL A 36 5.82 -15.73 9.61
CA VAL A 36 7.01 -15.47 8.79
C VAL A 36 7.76 -14.23 9.30
N VAL A 37 7.06 -13.23 9.84
CA VAL A 37 7.67 -11.99 10.34
C VAL A 37 7.30 -11.71 11.80
N ASN A 38 8.27 -11.21 12.58
CA ASN A 38 8.07 -10.88 14.00
C ASN A 38 7.36 -9.52 14.23
N HIS A 39 7.07 -8.76 13.17
CA HIS A 39 6.42 -7.45 13.25
C HIS A 39 5.01 -7.46 12.64
N ARG A 40 4.19 -6.49 13.04
CA ARG A 40 2.80 -6.31 12.55
C ARG A 40 2.65 -5.03 11.73
N LYS A 41 3.56 -4.82 10.79
CA LYS A 41 3.61 -3.66 9.90
C LYS A 41 3.64 -4.15 8.45
N LEU A 42 2.76 -3.61 7.61
CA LEU A 42 2.73 -3.88 6.18
C LEU A 42 2.93 -2.57 5.44
N ILE A 43 3.91 -2.54 4.54
CA ILE A 43 4.19 -1.39 3.69
C ILE A 43 3.35 -1.55 2.42
N LEU A 44 2.58 -0.53 2.05
CA LEU A 44 1.72 -0.53 0.86
C LEU A 44 1.98 0.70 -0.04
N PRO A 45 1.73 0.59 -1.36
CA PRO A 45 1.76 1.72 -2.29
C PRO A 45 0.84 2.86 -1.85
N GLN A 46 1.33 4.11 -1.87
CA GLN A 46 0.47 5.26 -1.59
C GLN A 46 -0.71 5.35 -2.59
N LEU A 47 -0.49 4.88 -3.83
CA LEU A 47 -1.51 4.82 -4.87
C LEU A 47 -2.63 3.80 -4.60
N CYS A 48 -2.46 2.88 -3.65
CA CYS A 48 -3.54 1.97 -3.27
C CYS A 48 -4.44 2.52 -2.16
N ALA A 49 -4.06 3.65 -1.53
CA ALA A 49 -4.79 4.22 -0.39
C ALA A 49 -6.30 4.42 -0.65
N PRO A 50 -6.78 4.81 -1.85
CA PRO A 50 -8.21 4.95 -2.11
C PRO A 50 -9.02 3.64 -1.98
N GLY A 51 -8.40 2.49 -2.21
CA GLY A 51 -9.05 1.17 -2.16
C GLY A 51 -8.90 0.44 -0.82
N VAL A 52 -8.10 0.98 0.11
CA VAL A 52 -7.67 0.27 1.31
C VAL A 52 -8.05 1.02 2.60
N ALA A 53 -8.97 0.43 3.35
CA ALA A 53 -9.30 0.87 4.70
C ALA A 53 -8.26 0.35 5.70
N ALA A 54 -7.19 1.11 5.91
CA ALA A 54 -6.08 0.72 6.79
C ALA A 54 -6.51 0.36 8.22
N TYR A 55 -7.54 1.02 8.76
CA TYR A 55 -8.07 0.72 10.09
C TYR A 55 -8.74 -0.67 10.15
N GLU A 56 -9.41 -1.10 9.07
CA GLU A 56 -10.05 -2.41 8.99
C GLU A 56 -9.02 -3.53 8.87
N VAL A 57 -7.97 -3.31 8.05
CA VAL A 57 -6.85 -4.24 7.97
C VAL A 57 -6.24 -4.45 9.36
N LYS A 58 -5.99 -3.37 10.10
CA LYS A 58 -5.46 -3.46 11.46
C LYS A 58 -6.42 -4.19 12.41
N LYS A 59 -7.72 -3.86 12.36
CA LYS A 59 -8.74 -4.47 13.22
C LYS A 59 -8.87 -5.98 12.98
N GLN A 60 -8.81 -6.43 11.74
CA GLN A 60 -9.06 -7.83 11.38
C GLN A 60 -7.81 -8.70 11.36
N SER A 61 -6.66 -8.15 10.95
CA SER A 61 -5.40 -8.91 10.80
C SER A 61 -4.34 -8.60 11.86
N GLY A 62 -4.51 -7.51 12.62
CA GLY A 62 -3.49 -6.97 13.53
C GLY A 62 -2.36 -6.21 12.83
N PHE A 63 -2.27 -6.24 11.50
CA PHE A 63 -1.23 -5.52 10.74
C PHE A 63 -1.57 -4.04 10.56
N SER A 64 -0.65 -3.18 10.95
CA SER A 64 -0.73 -1.74 10.70
C SER A 64 -0.17 -1.42 9.31
N ILE A 65 -0.93 -0.67 8.52
CA ILE A 65 -0.51 -0.23 7.19
C ILE A 65 0.38 1.00 7.32
N ILE A 66 1.49 1.00 6.58
CA ILE A 66 2.36 2.15 6.36
C ILE A 66 2.40 2.39 4.85
N TYR A 67 2.12 3.62 4.42
CA TYR A 67 2.23 3.96 3.00
C TYR A 67 3.67 4.30 2.64
N GLU A 68 4.15 3.69 1.55
CA GLU A 68 5.47 3.94 0.98
C GLU A 68 5.50 5.27 0.19
N PRO A 69 6.69 5.77 -0.17
CA PRO A 69 6.83 6.90 -1.09
C PRO A 69 6.12 6.69 -2.43
N VAL A 70 5.72 7.77 -3.09
CA VAL A 70 5.12 7.70 -4.44
C VAL A 70 6.09 7.12 -5.47
N ARG A 71 7.40 7.38 -5.32
CA ARG A 71 8.45 6.91 -6.23
C ARG A 71 9.22 5.74 -5.61
N ALA A 72 9.33 4.64 -6.33
CA ALA A 72 10.08 3.46 -5.88
C ALA A 72 11.58 3.77 -5.61
N ALA A 73 12.15 4.77 -6.30
CA ALA A 73 13.52 5.22 -6.08
C ALA A 73 13.78 5.74 -4.65
N ASP A 74 12.73 6.18 -3.94
CA ASP A 74 12.85 6.73 -2.59
C ASP A 74 12.77 5.65 -1.49
N ILE A 75 12.48 4.39 -1.85
CA ILE A 75 12.35 3.26 -0.90
C ILE A 75 13.61 3.09 -0.03
N PRO A 76 14.85 3.12 -0.57
CA PRO A 76 16.04 2.95 0.27
C PRO A 76 16.19 4.06 1.32
N ALA A 77 15.87 5.31 0.97
CA ALA A 77 15.92 6.44 1.89
C ALA A 77 14.80 6.36 2.95
N PHE A 78 13.60 5.93 2.54
CA PHE A 78 12.46 5.70 3.42
C PHE A 78 12.71 4.59 4.45
N LEU A 79 13.37 3.50 4.06
CA LEU A 79 13.73 2.43 4.99
C LEU A 79 14.79 2.92 6.00
N LYS A 80 15.77 3.71 5.57
CA LYS A 80 16.77 4.34 6.45
C LYS A 80 16.15 5.34 7.43
N SER A 81 15.06 6.03 7.06
CA SER A 81 14.32 6.96 7.93
C SER A 81 13.31 6.29 8.87
N LYS A 82 13.46 4.97 9.13
CA LYS A 82 12.54 4.17 9.97
C LYS A 82 11.09 4.18 9.45
N MET A 83 10.90 4.15 8.13
CA MET A 83 9.59 4.16 7.46
C MET A 83 8.83 5.49 7.62
N THR A 84 9.56 6.61 7.69
CA THR A 84 8.97 7.95 7.74
C THR A 84 9.17 8.64 6.39
N ALA A 85 8.12 8.68 5.58
CA ALA A 85 8.15 9.39 4.30
C ALA A 85 8.08 10.90 4.54
N THR A 86 9.00 11.65 3.95
CA THR A 86 9.00 13.13 3.96
C THR A 86 7.84 13.66 3.09
N LYS A 87 7.58 14.97 3.16
CA LYS A 87 6.50 15.60 2.38
C LYS A 87 6.74 15.45 0.87
N GLU A 88 8.00 15.54 0.46
CA GLU A 88 8.43 15.43 -0.94
C GLU A 88 8.18 14.00 -1.47
N MET A 89 8.49 12.99 -0.66
CA MET A 89 8.24 11.57 -0.99
C MET A 89 6.76 11.23 -1.13
N ARG A 90 5.87 11.99 -0.47
CA ARG A 90 4.40 11.80 -0.51
C ARG A 90 3.73 12.63 -1.60
N THR A 91 4.47 13.52 -2.26
CA THR A 91 3.92 14.40 -3.28
C THR A 91 4.07 13.74 -4.64
N SER A 92 2.96 13.36 -5.27
CA SER A 92 2.95 13.19 -6.71
C SER A 92 3.10 14.59 -7.32
N ILE A 93 4.27 14.91 -7.88
CA ILE A 93 4.35 16.08 -8.76
C ILE A 93 3.44 15.76 -9.94
N SER A 94 2.23 16.31 -9.91
CA SER A 94 1.37 16.43 -11.07
C SER A 94 2.04 17.40 -12.03
N LEU A 95 2.84 16.86 -12.93
CA LEU A 95 3.01 17.42 -14.26
C LEU A 95 1.94 16.76 -15.14
N CYS A 96 0.67 17.03 -14.85
CA CYS A 96 -0.41 16.96 -15.82
C CYS A 96 -1.59 17.81 -15.34
N MET A 97 -1.50 19.12 -15.60
CA MET A 97 -2.68 19.93 -15.88
C MET A 97 -3.34 19.34 -17.14
N THR A 98 -4.27 18.41 -16.96
CA THR A 98 -5.52 18.28 -17.75
C THR A 98 -6.28 17.12 -17.14
N ALA A 99 -7.05 17.44 -16.10
CA ALA A 99 -8.24 16.68 -15.77
C ALA A 99 -9.23 16.87 -16.92
N SER A 100 -9.36 15.89 -17.79
CA SER A 100 -10.61 15.65 -18.50
C SER A 100 -11.23 14.44 -17.83
N CYS A 101 -12.16 14.74 -16.93
CA CYS A 101 -13.21 13.83 -16.50
C CYS A 101 -14.04 13.42 -17.72
#